data_AF-A0A5C5SJC1-F1
#
_entry.id   AF-A0A5C5SJC1-F1
#
_cell.length_a   1.000
_cell.length_b   1.000
_cell.length_c   1.000
_cell.angle_alpha   90.00
_cell.angle_beta   90.00
_cell.angle_gamma   90.00
#
_symmetry.space_group_name_H-M   'P 1'
#
loop_
_entity.id
_entity.type
_entity.pdbx_description
1 polymer ?
#
loop_
_entity_poly.entity_id
_entity_poly.type
_entity_poly.pdbx_seq_one_letter_code
_entity_poly.pdbx_strand_id
1 'polypeptide(L)' 'MEMFFLLSIIAVAIFVGVASKKFYDKPYVVNFAIALLMLLLVIQTIMMQPITTFGYVAIVFCSIAFLFQLVLGVRNVRV' A
#
# COMPACT_ATOMS: atom_id res chain seq x y z
N MET A 1 -9.92 -18.06 0.99
CA MET A 1 -9.70 -16.81 0.22
C MET A 1 -9.09 -15.73 1.10
N GLU A 2 -9.64 -15.46 2.28
CA GLU A 2 -9.14 -14.44 3.22
C GLU A 2 -7.69 -14.67 3.69
N MET A 3 -7.31 -15.91 4.03
CA MET A 3 -5.97 -16.24 4.50
C MET A 3 -4.88 -15.94 3.46
N PHE A 4 -5.17 -16.21 2.18
CA PHE A 4 -4.25 -15.93 1.08
C PHE A 4 -4.08 -14.42 0.87
N PHE A 5 -5.16 -13.66 1.03
CA PHE A 5 -5.11 -12.20 0.93
C PHE A 5 -4.31 -11.58 2.08
N LEU A 6 -4.53 -12.05 3.32
CA LEU A 6 -3.73 -11.65 4.49
C LEU A 6 -2.24 -11.97 4.31
N LEU A 7 -1.92 -13.19 3.83
CA LEU A 7 -0.54 -13.56 3.52
C LEU A 7 0.09 -12.66 2.46
N SER A 8 -0.67 -12.27 1.44
CA SER A 8 -0.18 -11.35 0.41
C SER A 8 0.13 -9.96 0.96
N ILE A 9 -0.70 -9.45 1.88
CA ILE A 9 -0.48 -8.16 2.55
C ILE A 9 0.78 -8.22 3.40
N ILE A 10 0.96 -9.29 4.18
CA ILE A 10 2.14 -9.48 5.02
C ILE A 10 3.40 -9.57 4.15
N ALA A 11 3.36 -10.33 3.06
CA ALA A 11 4.49 -10.44 2.14
C ALA A 11 4.86 -9.09 1.51
N VAL A 12 3.87 -8.31 1.07
CA VAL A 12 4.09 -6.97 0.51
C VAL A 12 4.57 -6.00 1.58
N ALA A 13 4.08 -6.08 2.82
CA ALA A 13 4.56 -5.25 3.93
C ALA A 13 6.03 -5.51 4.25
N ILE A 14 6.43 -6.78 4.30
CA ILE A 14 7.84 -7.16 4.47
C ILE A 14 8.66 -6.65 3.29
N PHE A 15 8.17 -6.80 2.06
CA PHE A 15 8.84 -6.30 0.87
C PHE A 15 9.02 -4.78 0.91
N VAL A 16 8.01 -4.01 1.33
CA VAL A 16 8.10 -2.56 1.53
C VAL A 16 9.18 -2.21 2.56
N GLY A 17 9.24 -2.93 3.68
CA GLY A 17 10.26 -2.72 4.72
C GLY A 17 11.68 -3.01 4.21
N VAL A 18 11.86 -4.11 3.48
CA VAL A 18 13.14 -4.46 2.86
C VAL A 18 13.50 -3.48 1.75
N ALA A 19 12.53 -3.08 0.93
CA ALA A 19 12.74 -2.12 -0.16
C ALA A 19 13.14 -0.75 0.37
N SER A 20 12.52 -0.32 1.47
CA SER A 20 12.87 0.94 2.15
C SER A 20 14.31 0.93 2.67
N LYS A 21 14.85 -0.20 3.12
CA LYS A 21 16.25 -0.32 3.54
C LYS A 21 17.24 -0.47 2.39
N LYS A 22 16.88 -1.23 1.35
CA LYS A 22 17.81 -1.65 0.28
C LYS A 22 17.80 -0.75 -0.94
N PHE A 23 16.68 -0.10 -1.21
CA PHE A 23 16.45 0.76 -2.37
C PHE A 23 16.20 2.21 -1.96
N TYR A 24 16.82 2.67 -0.86
CA TYR A 24 16.73 4.07 -0.43
C TYR A 24 17.21 5.03 -1.53
N ASP A 25 18.22 4.63 -2.31
CA ASP A 25 18.72 5.35 -3.49
C ASP A 25 17.73 5.38 -4.66
N LYS A 26 16.67 4.57 -4.63
CA LYS A 26 15.65 4.47 -5.68
C LYS A 26 14.24 4.66 -5.09
N PRO A 27 13.88 5.91 -4.74
CA PRO A 27 12.62 6.22 -4.05
C PRO A 27 11.38 5.74 -4.83
N TYR A 28 11.48 5.64 -6.16
CA TYR A 28 10.38 5.15 -7.00
C TYR A 28 9.97 3.71 -6.66
N VAL A 29 10.91 2.81 -6.38
CA VAL A 29 10.60 1.40 -6.05
C VAL A 29 9.86 1.32 -4.71
N VAL A 30 10.32 2.11 -3.74
CA VAL A 30 9.74 2.18 -2.41
C VAL A 30 8.33 2.76 -2.47
N ASN A 31 8.15 3.89 -3.18
CA ASN A 31 6.84 4.52 -3.34
C ASN A 31 5.84 3.62 -4.06
N PHE A 32 6.27 2.89 -5.09
CA PHE A 32 5.40 1.94 -5.79
C PHE A 32 5.01 0.75 -4.91
N ALA A 33 5.94 0.24 -4.11
CA ALA A 33 5.67 -0.84 -3.15
C ALA A 33 4.69 -0.39 -2.07
N ILE A 34 4.84 0.83 -1.52
CA ILE A 34 3.92 1.40 -0.54
C ILE A 34 2.52 1.63 -1.16
N ALA A 35 2.44 2.12 -2.40
CA ALA A 35 1.17 2.23 -3.10
C ALA A 35 0.48 0.87 -3.23
N LEU A 36 1.21 -0.18 -3.60
CA LEU A 36 0.67 -1.53 -3.72
C LEU A 36 0.14 -2.05 -2.37
N LEU A 37 0.87 -1.79 -1.28
CA LEU A 37 0.42 -2.08 0.09
C LEU A 37 -0.88 -1.34 0.44
N MET A 38 -0.95 -0.03 0.19
CA MET A 38 -2.13 0.78 0.48
C MET A 38 -3.36 0.29 -0.29
N LEU A 39 -3.20 -0.11 -1.54
CA LEU A 39 -4.28 -0.67 -2.36
C LEU A 39 -4.79 -2.01 -1.78
N LEU A 40 -3.89 -2.89 -1.35
CA LEU A 40 -4.28 -4.15 -0.71
C LEU A 40 -5.02 -3.92 0.61
N LEU A 41 -4.59 -2.93 1.40
CA LEU A 41 -5.27 -2.56 2.65
C LEU A 41 -6.68 -2.00 2.38
N VAL A 42 -6.86 -1.16 1.36
CA VAL A 42 -8.20 -0.67 0.97
C VAL A 42 -9.12 -1.84 0.62
N ILE A 43 -8.66 -2.77 -0.22
CA ILE A 43 -9.44 -3.96 -0.59
C ILE A 43 -9.75 -4.80 0.65
N GLN A 44 -8.77 -5.03 1.53
CA GLN A 44 -8.98 -5.76 2.77
C GLN A 44 -10.06 -5.12 3.64
N THR A 45 -10.03 -3.80 3.77
CA THR A 45 -10.96 -3.04 4.61
C THR A 45 -12.38 -3.08 4.04
N ILE A 46 -12.53 -3.10 2.71
CA ILE A 46 -13.83 -3.27 2.04
C ILE A 46 -14.38 -4.68 2.24
N MET A 47 -13.51 -5.70 2.25
CA MET A 47 -13.92 -7.09 2.46
C MET A 47 -14.29 -7.40 3.92
N MET A 48 -13.82 -6.61 4.89
CA MET A 48 -14.24 -6.72 6.29
C MET A 48 -15.64 -6.10 6.47
N GLN A 49 -16.68 -6.93 6.39
CA GLN A 49 -18.03 -6.53 6.79
C GLN A 49 -18.34 -7.02 8.21
N PRO A 50 -19.00 -6.21 9.06
CA PRO A 50 -19.46 -4.85 8.81
C PRO A 50 -18.34 -3.82 8.90
N ILE A 51 -18.35 -2.85 7.97
CA ILE A 51 -17.38 -1.75 7.96
C ILE A 51 -17.73 -0.80 9.12
N THR A 52 -16.82 -0.68 10.08
CA THR A 52 -16.92 0.29 11.17
C THR A 52 -16.56 1.69 10.68
N THR A 53 -16.88 2.74 11.46
CA THR A 53 -16.45 4.12 11.16
C THR A 53 -14.94 4.22 10.93
N PHE A 54 -14.15 3.44 11.68
CA PHE A 54 -12.69 3.33 11.48
C PHE A 54 -12.33 2.73 10.11
N GLY A 55 -13.09 1.75 9.62
CA GLY A 55 -12.88 1.17 8.29
C GLY A 55 -13.12 2.19 7.18
N TYR A 56 -14.17 3.02 7.28
CA TYR A 56 -14.41 4.11 6.33
C TYR A 56 -13.28 5.13 6.33
N VAL A 57 -12.81 5.53 7.51
CA VAL A 57 -11.68 6.46 7.65
C VAL A 57 -10.42 5.86 7.03
N ALA A 58 -10.11 4.59 7.33
CA ALA A 58 -8.95 3.90 6.78
C ALA A 58 -8.99 3.82 5.24
N ILE A 59 -10.16 3.53 4.65
CA ILE A 59 -10.33 3.50 3.19
C ILE A 59 -10.03 4.87 2.58
N VAL A 60 -10.56 5.95 3.16
CA VAL A 60 -10.35 7.31 2.65
C VAL A 60 -8.87 7.69 2.72
N PHE A 61 -8.22 7.50 3.88
CA PHE A 61 -6.80 7.83 4.04
C PHE A 61 -5.89 6.97 3.18
N CYS A 62 -6.11 5.65 3.11
CA CYS A 62 -5.30 4.75 2.28
C CYS A 62 -5.50 5.04 0.79
N SER A 63 -6.70 5.43 0.35
CA SER A 63 -6.97 5.80 -1.04
C SER A 63 -6.26 7.11 -1.42
N ILE A 64 -6.25 8.11 -0.52
CA ILE A 64 -5.51 9.35 -0.74
C ILE A 64 -4.01 9.09 -0.77
N ALA A 65 -3.50 8.34 0.21
CA ALA A 65 -2.08 7.97 0.28
C ALA A 65 -1.63 7.21 -0.98
N PHE A 66 -2.46 6.28 -1.46
CA PHE A 66 -2.24 5.55 -2.70
C PHE A 66 -2.03 6.49 -3.89
N LEU A 67 -2.89 7.49 -4.08
CA LEU A 67 -2.74 8.46 -5.17
C LEU A 67 -1.44 9.26 -5.06
N PHE A 68 -1.08 9.73 -3.86
CA PHE A 68 0.17 10.46 -3.65
C PHE A 68 1.40 9.58 -3.91
N GLN A 69 1.43 8.35 -3.40
CA GLN A 69 2.53 7.41 -3.64
C GLN A 69 2.63 6.98 -5.10
N LEU A 70 1.51 6.89 -5.82
CA LEU A 70 1.50 6.61 -7.25
C LEU A 70 2.06 7.79 -8.05
N VAL A 71 1.62 9.03 -7.76
CA VAL A 71 2.13 10.24 -8.42
C VAL A 71 3.62 10.45 -8.14
N LEU A 72 4.05 10.30 -6.88
CA LEU A 72 5.47 10.40 -6.52
C LEU A 72 6.29 9.26 -7.13
N GLY A 73 5.76 8.04 -7.14
CA GLY A 73 6.39 6.89 -7.79
C GLY A 73 6.63 7.14 -9.28
N VAL A 74 5.61 7.59 -10.01
CA VAL A 74 5.70 7.89 -11.45
C VAL A 74 6.64 9.07 -11.72
N ARG A 75 6.58 10.14 -10.93
CA ARG A 75 7.50 11.28 -11.09
C ARG A 75 8.95 10.85 -10.85
N ASN A 76 9.21 10.00 -9.86
CA ASN A 76 10.54 9.57 -9.48
C ASN A 76 11.15 8.49 -10.39
N VAL A 77 10.36 7.89 -11.30
CA VAL A 77 10.88 7.06 -12.42
C VAL A 77 11.40 7.93 -13.56
N ARG A 78 10.86 9.14 -13.70
CA ARG A 78 11.10 10.03 -14.85
C ARG A 78 12.17 11.09 -14.62
N VAL A 79 12.64 11.23 -13.37
CA VAL A 79 13.81 12.04 -12.97
C VAL A 79 15.02 11.12 -12.93
#